data_AF-A0A0G4H9Y1-F1
#
_entry.id   AF-A0A0G4H9Y1-F1
#
_cell.length_a   1.000
_cell.length_b   1.000
_cell.length_c   1.000
_cell.angle_alpha   90.00
_cell.angle_beta   90.00
_cell.angle_gamma   90.00
#
_symmetry.space_group_name_H-M   'P 1'
#
loop_
_entity.id
_entity.type
_entity.pdbx_description
1 polymer ?
#
loop_
_entity_poly.entity_id
_entity_poly.type
_entity_poly.pdbx_seq_one_letter_code
_entity_poly.pdbx_strand_id
1 'polypeptide(L)'
;MKHPSPSPLFVICALLSFRIYSAFVFRTSPLSSQDIEMKSSARVGRPYEEFPGIIQEVISHVSEHPVPFVSTEMYYKSSDSLPPRKLSSLVEKVQKWKPAAAEADEMETGHSELIGPEQQNYLSVVKAVLFYALDALDESHNLVLPLSWPSPTPFGGPAIRGSAAAQDATLCHAMLHRREGDFIGAEAGLSGWDNASFWFSRVDRGHPVYPLLVQFCRERAKGEAGGQTHAKRKDSIFEKLGKNSNWSSSLLTSLVESGVCGGLSEEDKKEIEEVLFAEWKFLLDKCWGKLSRCHNSD
;
A
#
# COMPACT_ATOMS: atom_id res chain seq x y z
N MET A 1 -8.63 53.76 20.06
CA MET A 1 -9.47 52.71 20.70
C MET A 1 -8.60 51.47 20.84
N LYS A 2 -8.39 50.99 22.06
CA LYS A 2 -7.55 49.81 22.35
C LYS A 2 -8.44 48.57 22.29
N HIS A 3 -8.10 47.60 21.44
CA HIS A 3 -8.77 46.29 21.44
C HIS A 3 -8.40 45.52 22.73
N PRO A 4 -9.37 44.87 23.39
CA PRO A 4 -9.08 44.06 24.57
C PRO A 4 -8.38 42.76 24.14
N SER A 5 -7.28 42.44 24.82
CA SER A 5 -6.62 41.13 24.73
C SER A 5 -7.53 40.05 25.35
N PRO A 6 -7.67 38.87 24.71
CA PRO A 6 -8.51 37.80 25.24
C PRO A 6 -7.97 37.25 26.56
N SER A 7 -8.87 36.85 27.44
CA SER A 7 -8.53 36.36 28.78
C SER A 7 -7.91 34.95 28.73
N PRO A 8 -6.96 34.63 29.63
CA PRO A 8 -6.25 33.34 29.66
C PRO A 8 -7.14 32.12 29.97
N LEU A 9 -8.42 32.34 30.33
CA LEU A 9 -9.37 31.25 30.59
C LEU A 9 -9.93 30.61 29.31
N PHE A 10 -9.88 31.29 28.16
CA PHE A 10 -10.37 30.73 26.89
C PHE A 10 -9.40 29.72 26.24
N VAL A 11 -8.11 29.77 26.59
CA VAL A 11 -7.08 28.86 26.04
C VAL A 11 -7.09 27.49 26.74
N ILE A 12 -7.58 27.41 27.98
CA ILE A 12 -7.56 26.17 28.77
C ILE A 12 -8.72 25.22 28.38
N CYS A 13 -9.88 25.75 27.94
CA CYS A 13 -10.97 24.91 27.46
C CYS A 13 -10.69 24.25 26.08
N ALA A 14 -9.90 24.89 25.21
CA ALA A 14 -9.53 24.31 23.91
C ALA A 14 -8.52 23.15 24.04
N LEU A 15 -7.67 23.14 25.08
CA LEU A 15 -6.66 22.10 25.28
C LEU A 15 -7.18 20.85 26.02
N LEU A 16 -8.32 20.97 26.72
CA LEU A 16 -8.96 19.82 27.38
C LEU A 16 -9.90 19.04 26.45
N SER A 17 -10.43 19.67 25.39
CA SER A 17 -11.21 18.96 24.36
C SER A 17 -10.34 18.11 23.42
N PHE A 18 -9.03 18.37 23.35
CA PHE A 18 -8.11 17.63 22.46
C PHE A 18 -7.50 16.37 23.10
N ARG A 19 -7.70 16.12 24.40
CA ARG A 19 -7.10 14.96 25.12
C ARG A 19 -8.08 13.85 25.49
N ILE A 20 -9.35 13.94 25.10
CA ILE A 20 -10.35 12.90 25.38
C ILE A 20 -10.67 12.05 24.13
N TYR A 21 -10.07 12.33 22.96
CA TYR A 21 -10.36 11.61 21.71
C TYR A 21 -9.41 10.46 21.33
N SER A 22 -8.46 10.07 22.19
CA SER A 22 -7.44 9.04 21.85
C SER A 22 -7.57 7.71 22.60
N ALA A 23 -8.75 7.35 23.11
CA ALA A 23 -8.92 6.06 23.80
C ALA A 23 -10.25 5.35 23.47
N PHE A 24 -10.77 5.49 22.26
CA PHE A 24 -11.77 4.57 21.73
C PHE A 24 -11.11 3.62 20.73
N VAL A 25 -10.39 2.62 21.26
CA VAL A 25 -10.05 1.42 20.50
C VAL A 25 -11.34 0.61 20.40
N PHE A 26 -12.11 0.84 19.34
CA PHE A 26 -13.23 -0.02 19.00
C PHE A 26 -12.67 -1.39 18.60
N ARG A 27 -13.07 -2.43 19.34
CA ARG A 27 -13.00 -3.82 18.87
C ARG A 27 -14.00 -3.96 17.71
N THR A 28 -13.56 -3.64 16.50
CA THR A 28 -14.18 -4.18 15.30
C THR A 28 -13.87 -5.67 15.29
N SER A 29 -14.88 -6.53 15.11
CA SER A 29 -14.63 -7.94 14.87
C SER A 29 -13.66 -8.06 13.69
N PRO A 30 -12.53 -8.79 13.82
CA PRO A 30 -11.65 -9.00 12.69
C PRO A 30 -12.46 -9.62 11.56
N LEU A 31 -12.29 -9.12 10.34
CA LEU A 31 -12.75 -9.81 9.14
C LEU A 31 -12.28 -11.25 9.26
N SER A 32 -13.20 -12.22 9.27
CA SER A 32 -12.81 -13.61 9.47
C SER A 32 -11.86 -13.98 8.32
N SER A 33 -10.73 -14.57 8.65
CA SER A 33 -9.71 -14.98 7.65
C SER A 33 -10.29 -15.93 6.59
N GLN A 34 -11.47 -16.52 6.85
CA GLN A 34 -12.21 -17.37 5.91
C GLN A 34 -13.01 -16.58 4.85
N ASP A 35 -13.37 -15.31 5.09
CA ASP A 35 -14.13 -14.49 4.12
C ASP A 35 -13.24 -13.78 3.08
N ILE A 36 -11.92 -13.87 3.25
CA ILE A 36 -10.89 -13.47 2.29
C ILE A 36 -10.25 -14.71 1.65
N GLU A 37 -10.93 -15.87 1.68
CA GLU A 37 -10.60 -16.98 0.79
C GLU A 37 -11.22 -16.67 -0.57
N MET A 38 -10.53 -15.83 -1.36
CA MET A 38 -10.91 -15.49 -2.74
C MET A 38 -11.02 -16.76 -3.58
N LYS A 39 -12.22 -17.33 -3.69
CA LYS A 39 -12.58 -18.35 -4.69
C LYS A 39 -12.74 -17.71 -6.08
N SER A 40 -11.76 -16.92 -6.53
CA SER A 40 -11.74 -16.39 -7.90
C SER A 40 -11.04 -17.42 -8.79
N SER A 41 -11.85 -18.07 -9.63
CA SER A 41 -11.43 -19.07 -10.60
C SER A 41 -10.43 -18.48 -11.62
N ALA A 42 -9.35 -19.23 -11.84
CA ALA A 42 -8.31 -19.04 -12.86
C ALA A 42 -7.22 -17.99 -12.52
N ARG A 43 -6.28 -18.42 -11.65
CA ARG A 43 -4.89 -17.93 -11.50
C ARG A 43 -4.62 -16.72 -10.59
N VAL A 44 -5.59 -16.27 -9.81
CA VAL A 44 -5.36 -15.31 -8.71
C VAL A 44 -5.66 -16.05 -7.41
N GLY A 45 -4.61 -16.55 -6.77
CA GLY A 45 -4.73 -17.50 -5.66
C GLY A 45 -3.73 -18.64 -5.80
N ARG A 46 -2.43 -18.31 -5.80
CA ARG A 46 -1.46 -19.28 -5.29
C ARG A 46 -1.79 -19.47 -3.80
N PRO A 47 -1.80 -20.71 -3.27
CA PRO A 47 -2.00 -20.93 -1.85
C PRO A 47 -1.03 -20.03 -1.05
N TYR A 48 -1.48 -19.49 0.09
CA TYR A 48 -0.63 -18.67 0.98
C TYR A 48 0.70 -19.35 1.33
N GLU A 49 0.72 -20.68 1.25
CA GLU A 49 1.87 -21.57 1.46
C GLU A 49 3.05 -21.32 0.49
N GLU A 50 2.87 -20.58 -0.61
CA GLU A 50 3.96 -20.26 -1.54
C GLU A 50 4.78 -19.00 -1.18
N PHE A 51 4.35 -18.25 -0.15
CA PHE A 51 5.11 -17.10 0.33
C PHE A 51 6.15 -17.51 1.37
N PRO A 52 7.33 -16.87 1.40
CA PRO A 52 8.27 -16.95 2.51
C PRO A 52 7.60 -16.54 3.82
N GLY A 53 8.05 -17.14 4.94
CA GLY A 53 7.47 -16.91 6.26
C GLY A 53 7.32 -15.42 6.61
N ILE A 54 8.30 -14.58 6.27
CA ILE A 54 8.21 -13.13 6.52
C ILE A 54 7.07 -12.44 5.74
N ILE A 55 6.80 -12.84 4.51
CA ILE A 55 5.68 -12.27 3.74
C ILE A 55 4.36 -12.75 4.35
N GLN A 56 4.27 -14.02 4.76
CA GLN A 56 3.10 -14.54 5.47
C GLN A 56 2.84 -13.79 6.79
N GLU A 57 3.91 -13.52 7.57
CA GLU A 57 3.82 -12.73 8.80
C GLU A 57 3.26 -11.32 8.53
N VAL A 58 3.74 -10.64 7.48
CA VAL A 58 3.22 -9.32 7.10
C VAL A 58 1.76 -9.40 6.64
N ILE A 59 1.39 -10.41 5.84
CA ILE A 59 -0.01 -10.57 5.42
C ILE A 59 -0.93 -10.82 6.61
N SER A 60 -0.52 -11.68 7.55
CA SER A 60 -1.27 -11.92 8.78
C SER A 60 -1.42 -10.62 9.58
N HIS A 61 -0.33 -9.86 9.72
CA HIS A 61 -0.35 -8.58 10.43
C HIS A 61 -1.35 -7.60 9.81
N VAL A 62 -1.31 -7.41 8.48
CA VAL A 62 -2.18 -6.47 7.76
C VAL A 62 -3.65 -6.93 7.80
N SER A 63 -3.90 -8.23 7.84
CA SER A 63 -5.26 -8.76 7.97
C SER A 63 -5.88 -8.46 9.34
N GLU A 64 -5.06 -8.45 10.39
CA GLU A 64 -5.47 -8.06 11.75
C GLU A 64 -5.45 -6.55 11.98
N HIS A 65 -4.59 -5.84 11.24
CA HIS A 65 -4.34 -4.40 11.35
C HIS A 65 -4.37 -3.79 9.93
N PRO A 66 -5.57 -3.53 9.37
CA PRO A 66 -5.69 -2.96 8.04
C PRO A 66 -4.86 -1.69 7.88
N VAL A 67 -4.32 -1.49 6.67
CA VAL A 67 -3.52 -0.31 6.35
C VAL A 67 -4.34 0.93 6.66
N PRO A 68 -3.86 1.83 7.56
CA PRO A 68 -4.72 2.84 8.12
C PRO A 68 -5.09 3.89 7.07
N PHE A 69 -6.34 4.27 7.13
CA PHE A 69 -6.99 5.22 6.24
C PHE A 69 -6.77 6.67 6.71
N VAL A 70 -5.51 7.09 6.76
CA VAL A 70 -5.06 8.41 7.23
C VAL A 70 -3.91 8.92 6.37
N SER A 71 -3.79 10.25 6.26
CA SER A 71 -2.60 10.88 5.67
C SER A 71 -1.40 10.73 6.59
N THR A 72 -0.25 10.37 6.03
CA THR A 72 1.00 10.15 6.77
C THR A 72 2.13 10.94 6.12
N GLU A 73 2.80 11.77 6.90
CA GLU A 73 3.95 12.53 6.43
C GLU A 73 5.13 11.60 6.05
N MET A 74 5.71 11.88 4.88
CA MET A 74 6.97 11.31 4.41
C MET A 74 8.10 12.33 4.56
N TYR A 75 9.27 11.88 5.00
CA TYR A 75 10.41 12.75 5.25
C TYR A 75 11.41 12.81 4.10
N TYR A 76 11.36 11.88 3.14
CA TYR A 76 12.23 11.82 1.96
C TYR A 76 13.71 11.82 2.33
N LYS A 77 14.04 11.08 3.39
CA LYS A 77 15.41 10.93 3.87
C LYS A 77 15.93 9.56 3.48
N SER A 78 17.24 9.46 3.24
CA SER A 78 17.88 8.16 3.15
C SER A 78 17.62 7.37 4.44
N SER A 79 17.57 6.04 4.34
CA SER A 79 17.33 5.15 5.49
C SER A 79 18.20 5.51 6.71
N ASP A 80 19.45 5.89 6.46
CA ASP A 80 20.46 6.16 7.49
C ASP A 80 20.27 7.51 8.19
N SER A 81 19.45 8.40 7.63
CA SER A 81 19.21 9.77 8.14
C SER A 81 17.81 9.98 8.70
N LEU A 82 16.94 8.97 8.63
CA LEU A 82 15.64 8.99 9.28
C LEU A 82 15.83 8.97 10.81
N PRO A 83 15.09 9.79 11.58
CA PRO A 83 15.05 9.61 13.02
C PRO A 83 14.59 8.18 13.31
N PRO A 84 15.06 7.53 14.38
CA PRO A 84 14.59 6.20 14.74
C PRO A 84 13.09 6.28 15.02
N ARG A 85 12.27 6.01 14.00
CA ARG A 85 10.87 5.65 14.19
C ARG A 85 10.92 4.34 14.96
N LYS A 86 9.98 4.15 15.88
CA LYS A 86 9.79 2.84 16.51
C LYS A 86 9.15 1.92 15.46
N LEU A 87 9.97 1.53 14.50
CA LEU A 87 9.61 0.60 13.45
C LEU A 87 9.16 -0.68 14.14
N SER A 88 8.09 -1.29 13.63
CA SER A 88 7.68 -2.59 14.15
C SER A 88 8.80 -3.59 13.95
N SER A 89 8.90 -4.60 14.80
CA SER A 89 9.87 -5.69 14.62
C SER A 89 9.74 -6.35 13.23
N LEU A 90 8.56 -6.29 12.61
CA LEU A 90 8.31 -6.75 11.25
C LEU A 90 9.05 -5.91 10.20
N VAL A 91 9.12 -4.58 10.34
CA VAL A 91 9.87 -3.73 9.41
C VAL A 91 11.35 -4.10 9.43
N GLU A 92 11.94 -4.29 10.62
CA GLU A 92 13.33 -4.74 10.72
C GLU A 92 13.56 -6.11 10.08
N LYS A 93 12.62 -7.05 10.25
CA LYS A 93 12.68 -8.36 9.61
C LYS A 93 12.62 -8.23 8.08
N VAL A 94 11.70 -7.41 7.53
CA VAL A 94 11.60 -7.16 6.08
C VAL A 94 12.87 -6.49 5.53
N GLN A 95 13.46 -5.56 6.28
CA GLN A 95 14.71 -4.91 5.89
C GLN A 95 15.86 -5.92 5.78
N LYS A 96 16.03 -6.77 6.79
CA LYS A 96 17.07 -7.81 6.87
C LYS A 96 16.79 -9.00 5.97
N TRP A 97 15.54 -9.22 5.57
CA TRP A 97 15.14 -10.37 4.77
C TRP A 97 15.86 -10.42 3.43
N LYS A 98 16.38 -11.60 3.10
CA LYS A 98 16.88 -11.98 1.78
C LYS A 98 16.09 -13.21 1.31
N PRO A 99 15.65 -13.28 0.04
CA PRO A 99 15.00 -14.48 -0.46
C PRO A 99 15.97 -15.69 -0.41
N ALA A 100 15.45 -16.86 -0.06
CA ALA A 100 16.21 -18.06 0.30
C ALA A 100 17.19 -18.61 -0.76
N ALA A 101 17.08 -18.18 -2.02
CA ALA A 101 18.12 -18.43 -3.03
C ALA A 101 19.51 -17.92 -2.60
N ALA A 102 19.57 -16.97 -1.67
CA ALA A 102 20.81 -16.49 -1.09
C ALA A 102 21.33 -17.35 0.08
N GLU A 103 20.51 -18.21 0.71
CA GLU A 103 20.87 -18.92 1.95
C GLU A 103 21.19 -20.41 1.74
N ALA A 104 20.59 -21.07 0.74
CA ALA A 104 20.81 -22.50 0.49
C ALA A 104 22.19 -22.83 -0.12
N ASP A 105 22.86 -21.86 -0.77
CA ASP A 105 24.12 -22.10 -1.51
C ASP A 105 25.38 -21.59 -0.78
N GLU A 106 25.22 -20.86 0.34
CA GLU A 106 26.37 -20.39 1.13
C GLU A 106 27.05 -21.53 1.92
N MET A 107 26.35 -22.64 2.18
CA MET A 107 26.89 -23.75 2.99
C MET A 107 27.65 -24.83 2.21
N GLU A 108 27.49 -24.95 0.88
CA GLU A 108 28.05 -26.12 0.16
C GLU A 108 28.93 -25.79 -1.06
N THR A 109 28.81 -24.63 -1.72
CA THR A 109 29.58 -24.39 -2.96
C THR A 109 30.35 -23.06 -3.03
N GLY A 110 30.13 -22.12 -2.11
CA GLY A 110 30.78 -20.80 -2.16
C GLY A 110 30.38 -19.96 -3.38
N HIS A 111 29.40 -20.40 -4.15
CA HIS A 111 28.81 -19.69 -5.26
C HIS A 111 27.38 -19.36 -4.87
N SER A 112 27.20 -18.30 -4.07
CA SER A 112 25.89 -17.65 -3.97
C SER A 112 25.49 -17.26 -5.39
N GLU A 113 24.57 -18.00 -6.02
CA GLU A 113 23.95 -17.58 -7.27
C GLU A 113 23.21 -16.28 -6.98
N LEU A 114 23.93 -15.18 -7.22
CA LEU A 114 23.42 -13.84 -7.05
C LEU A 114 22.12 -13.74 -7.86
N ILE A 115 21.04 -13.41 -7.17
CA ILE A 115 19.78 -13.02 -7.83
C ILE A 115 20.12 -12.04 -8.95
N GLY A 116 19.67 -12.37 -10.17
CA GLY A 116 19.97 -11.55 -11.34
C GLY A 116 19.43 -10.12 -11.18
N PRO A 117 19.94 -9.15 -11.99
CA PRO A 117 19.51 -7.75 -11.88
C PRO A 117 17.99 -7.54 -12.01
N GLU A 118 17.31 -8.36 -12.81
CA GLU A 118 15.85 -8.31 -12.94
C GLU A 118 15.15 -8.75 -11.64
N GLN A 119 15.61 -9.85 -11.04
CA GLN A 119 15.08 -10.36 -9.77
C GLN A 119 15.32 -9.36 -8.62
N GLN A 120 16.47 -8.68 -8.61
CA GLN A 120 16.74 -7.59 -7.66
C GLN A 120 15.72 -6.47 -7.79
N ASN A 121 15.36 -6.07 -9.02
CA ASN A 121 14.36 -5.04 -9.24
C ASN A 121 12.98 -5.45 -8.68
N TYR A 122 12.52 -6.68 -8.93
CA TYR A 122 11.26 -7.16 -8.36
C TYR A 122 11.33 -7.35 -6.84
N LEU A 123 12.47 -7.78 -6.29
CA LEU A 123 12.67 -7.87 -4.84
C LEU A 123 12.52 -6.49 -4.18
N SER A 124 13.09 -5.43 -4.77
CA SER A 124 12.92 -4.07 -4.29
C SER A 124 11.45 -3.64 -4.27
N VAL A 125 10.67 -3.95 -5.32
CA VAL A 125 9.23 -3.66 -5.33
C VAL A 125 8.48 -4.48 -4.28
N VAL A 126 8.78 -5.78 -4.13
CA VAL A 126 8.18 -6.62 -3.07
C VAL A 126 8.44 -6.02 -1.70
N LYS A 127 9.69 -5.69 -1.38
CA LYS A 127 10.04 -5.05 -0.10
C LYS A 127 9.32 -3.72 0.09
N ALA A 128 9.24 -2.89 -0.95
CA ALA A 128 8.52 -1.63 -0.88
C ALA A 128 7.02 -1.81 -0.59
N VAL A 129 6.37 -2.77 -1.24
CA VAL A 129 4.96 -3.12 -1.01
C VAL A 129 4.75 -3.63 0.42
N LEU A 130 5.68 -4.39 0.99
CA LEU A 130 5.64 -4.79 2.40
C LEU A 130 5.80 -3.59 3.34
N PHE A 131 6.79 -2.71 3.10
CA PHE A 131 7.00 -1.50 3.90
C PHE A 131 5.81 -0.54 3.86
N TYR A 132 5.17 -0.38 2.69
CA TYR A 132 3.95 0.40 2.52
C TYR A 132 2.85 -0.06 3.51
N ALA A 133 2.65 -1.37 3.62
CA ALA A 133 1.63 -1.95 4.48
C ALA A 133 1.99 -1.90 5.97
N LEU A 134 3.28 -1.78 6.30
CA LEU A 134 3.80 -1.61 7.65
C LEU A 134 3.98 -0.14 8.06
N ASP A 135 3.44 0.81 7.29
CA ASP A 135 3.55 2.26 7.53
C ASP A 135 5.00 2.81 7.50
N ALA A 136 5.91 2.09 6.84
CA ALA A 136 7.29 2.48 6.57
C ALA A 136 7.40 3.15 5.18
N LEU A 137 6.73 4.30 5.02
CA LEU A 137 6.54 4.94 3.72
C LEU A 137 7.86 5.46 3.12
N ASP A 138 8.76 6.02 3.94
CA ASP A 138 10.07 6.50 3.49
C ASP A 138 10.95 5.35 2.96
N GLU A 139 10.99 4.22 3.68
CA GLU A 139 11.72 3.02 3.27
C GLU A 139 11.14 2.43 1.99
N SER A 140 9.81 2.43 1.87
CA SER A 140 9.11 1.97 0.66
C SER A 140 9.44 2.86 -0.55
N HIS A 141 9.33 4.17 -0.39
CA HIS A 141 9.61 5.17 -1.42
C HIS A 141 11.04 5.08 -1.96
N ASN A 142 12.02 5.05 -1.06
CA ASN A 142 13.43 4.97 -1.42
C ASN A 142 13.76 3.72 -2.26
N LEU A 143 13.03 2.61 -2.07
CA LEU A 143 13.23 1.39 -2.87
C LEU A 143 12.63 1.48 -4.28
N VAL A 144 11.48 2.13 -4.46
CA VAL A 144 10.79 2.18 -5.76
C VAL A 144 11.20 3.38 -6.61
N LEU A 145 11.71 4.43 -5.99
CA LEU A 145 12.06 5.66 -6.71
C LEU A 145 13.13 5.43 -7.80
N PRO A 146 14.24 4.71 -7.56
CA PRO A 146 15.24 4.43 -8.61
C PRO A 146 14.68 3.65 -9.79
N LEU A 147 13.65 2.85 -9.55
CA LEU A 147 13.01 1.99 -10.56
C LEU A 147 11.95 2.73 -11.38
N SER A 148 11.34 3.78 -10.81
CA SER A 148 10.20 4.50 -11.38
C SER A 148 10.56 5.90 -11.91
N TRP A 149 11.64 6.52 -11.42
CA TRP A 149 12.09 7.83 -11.87
C TRP A 149 13.31 7.74 -12.81
N PRO A 150 13.33 8.47 -13.93
CA PRO A 150 14.36 8.31 -14.97
C PRO A 150 15.72 8.96 -14.65
N SER A 151 15.81 9.69 -13.52
CA SER A 151 16.99 10.48 -13.14
C SER A 151 17.42 10.19 -11.71
N PRO A 152 18.71 10.40 -11.36
CA PRO A 152 19.16 10.28 -9.97
C PRO A 152 18.44 11.27 -9.06
N THR A 153 18.21 10.89 -7.81
CA THR A 153 17.65 11.77 -6.77
C THR A 153 18.50 11.71 -5.49
N PRO A 154 18.45 12.74 -4.63
CA PRO A 154 19.19 12.73 -3.36
C PRO A 154 18.78 11.61 -2.39
N PHE A 155 17.55 11.10 -2.48
CA PHE A 155 16.97 10.13 -1.54
C PHE A 155 16.91 8.71 -2.11
N GLY A 156 16.60 8.53 -3.39
CA GLY A 156 16.64 7.20 -4.05
C GLY A 156 18.01 6.83 -4.62
N GLY A 157 18.89 7.81 -4.84
CA GLY A 157 20.19 7.56 -5.47
C GLY A 157 20.10 7.42 -6.99
N PRO A 158 21.00 6.64 -7.63
CA PRO A 158 21.05 6.50 -9.09
C PRO A 158 19.82 5.81 -9.69
N ALA A 159 19.29 6.33 -10.79
CA ALA A 159 18.19 5.69 -11.51
C ALA A 159 18.59 4.37 -12.18
N ILE A 160 17.69 3.38 -12.14
CA ILE A 160 17.82 2.07 -12.78
C ILE A 160 17.02 2.07 -14.09
N ARG A 161 17.64 2.60 -15.14
CA ARG A 161 17.01 2.74 -16.46
C ARG A 161 16.71 1.37 -17.07
N GLY A 162 15.52 1.23 -17.66
CA GLY A 162 15.11 -0.02 -18.31
C GLY A 162 14.79 -1.16 -17.34
N SER A 163 14.52 -0.86 -16.06
CA SER A 163 14.07 -1.85 -15.09
C SER A 163 12.84 -2.60 -15.59
N ALA A 164 12.90 -3.94 -15.57
CA ALA A 164 11.76 -4.79 -15.89
C ALA A 164 10.58 -4.60 -14.91
N ALA A 165 10.85 -4.09 -13.69
CA ALA A 165 9.85 -3.81 -12.67
C ALA A 165 9.40 -2.33 -12.67
N ALA A 166 9.75 -1.53 -13.67
CA ALA A 166 9.48 -0.09 -13.68
C ALA A 166 7.98 0.25 -13.52
N GLN A 167 7.09 -0.49 -14.18
CA GLN A 167 5.65 -0.25 -14.10
C GLN A 167 5.06 -0.65 -12.74
N ASP A 168 5.54 -1.75 -12.17
CA ASP A 168 5.17 -2.21 -10.82
C ASP A 168 5.65 -1.23 -9.74
N ALA A 169 6.90 -0.76 -9.88
CA ALA A 169 7.47 0.28 -9.03
C ALA A 169 6.68 1.60 -9.16
N THR A 170 6.29 1.99 -10.37
CA THR A 170 5.50 3.21 -10.62
C THR A 170 4.12 3.11 -9.97
N LEU A 171 3.47 1.94 -10.02
CA LEU A 171 2.20 1.72 -9.33
C LEU A 171 2.38 1.79 -7.81
N CYS A 172 3.39 1.12 -7.25
CA CYS A 172 3.70 1.21 -5.82
C CYS A 172 3.99 2.65 -5.38
N HIS A 173 4.73 3.40 -6.21
CA HIS A 173 5.05 4.80 -5.99
C HIS A 173 3.79 5.68 -5.94
N ALA A 174 2.84 5.47 -6.86
CA ALA A 174 1.56 6.15 -6.84
C ALA A 174 0.72 5.82 -5.58
N MET A 175 0.74 4.55 -5.14
CA MET A 175 0.05 4.13 -3.92
C MET A 175 0.63 4.81 -2.67
N LEU A 176 1.96 4.96 -2.59
CA LEU A 176 2.65 5.64 -1.49
C LEU A 176 2.19 7.09 -1.34
N HIS A 177 2.18 7.86 -2.43
CA HIS A 177 1.73 9.26 -2.37
C HIS A 177 0.24 9.40 -2.05
N ARG A 178 -0.59 8.41 -2.41
CA ARG A 178 -1.97 8.39 -1.94
C ARG A 178 -2.07 8.24 -0.42
N ARG A 179 -1.09 7.61 0.25
CA ARG A 179 -1.01 7.60 1.72
C ARG A 179 -0.36 8.84 2.31
N GLU A 180 0.49 9.52 1.55
CA GLU A 180 0.99 10.84 1.92
C GLU A 180 -0.15 11.87 2.04
N GLY A 181 -1.13 11.82 1.13
CA GLY A 181 -2.37 12.58 1.25
C GLY A 181 -2.19 14.11 1.24
N ASP A 182 -2.64 14.81 2.29
CA ASP A 182 -2.58 16.27 2.35
C ASP A 182 -1.17 16.83 2.58
N PHE A 183 -0.21 15.99 2.96
CA PHE A 183 1.15 16.44 3.22
C PHE A 183 1.84 16.85 1.92
N ILE A 184 2.53 18.00 1.95
CA ILE A 184 3.32 18.50 0.83
C ILE A 184 4.70 17.86 0.89
N GLY A 185 4.96 16.95 -0.04
CA GLY A 185 6.22 16.20 -0.11
C GLY A 185 7.38 17.01 -0.67
N ALA A 186 8.59 16.64 -0.27
CA ALA A 186 9.82 17.29 -0.73
C ALA A 186 10.17 16.98 -2.20
N GLU A 187 9.60 15.92 -2.78
CA GLU A 187 9.93 15.46 -4.13
C GLU A 187 9.54 16.45 -5.23
N ALA A 188 8.38 17.11 -5.09
CA ALA A 188 7.85 18.03 -6.10
C ALA A 188 7.20 19.31 -5.54
N GLY A 189 7.16 19.47 -4.21
CA GLY A 189 6.39 20.55 -3.58
C GLY A 189 4.88 20.44 -3.83
N LEU A 190 4.41 19.23 -4.16
CA LEU A 190 3.01 18.89 -4.39
C LEU A 190 2.46 18.15 -3.17
N SER A 191 1.14 18.21 -2.99
CA SER A 191 0.46 17.33 -2.04
C SER A 191 0.64 15.86 -2.45
N GLY A 192 0.52 14.95 -1.50
CA GLY A 192 0.44 13.51 -1.77
C GLY A 192 -0.68 13.15 -2.76
N TRP A 193 -1.84 13.81 -2.71
CA TRP A 193 -2.93 13.58 -3.68
C TRP A 193 -2.54 13.94 -5.12
N ASP A 194 -1.89 15.10 -5.30
CA ASP A 194 -1.42 15.56 -6.60
C ASP A 194 -0.28 14.68 -7.13
N ASN A 195 0.66 14.30 -6.25
CA ASN A 195 1.74 13.36 -6.58
C ASN A 195 1.18 12.00 -6.98
N ALA A 196 0.21 11.46 -6.24
CA ALA A 196 -0.44 10.20 -6.57
C ALA A 196 -1.08 10.27 -7.95
N SER A 197 -1.80 11.36 -8.25
CA SER A 197 -2.43 11.57 -9.54
C SER A 197 -1.42 11.64 -10.69
N PHE A 198 -0.30 12.34 -10.48
CA PHE A 198 0.81 12.36 -11.42
C PHE A 198 1.35 10.95 -11.68
N TRP A 199 1.65 10.19 -10.63
CA TRP A 199 2.25 8.86 -10.76
C TRP A 199 1.29 7.82 -11.35
N PHE A 200 0.00 7.84 -10.98
CA PHE A 200 -1.00 7.00 -11.62
C PHE A 200 -1.13 7.30 -13.12
N SER A 201 -0.91 8.54 -13.56
CA SER A 201 -0.89 8.86 -15.00
C SER A 201 0.31 8.26 -15.76
N ARG A 202 1.33 7.78 -15.02
CA ARG A 202 2.54 7.13 -15.57
C ARG A 202 2.46 5.61 -15.54
N VAL A 203 1.51 5.03 -14.80
CA VAL A 203 1.22 3.60 -14.85
C VAL A 203 0.53 3.28 -16.17
N ASP A 204 0.97 2.24 -16.86
CA ASP A 204 0.33 1.74 -18.07
C ASP A 204 -1.16 1.43 -17.78
N ARG A 205 -2.05 1.91 -18.64
CA ARG A 205 -3.49 1.62 -18.56
C ARG A 205 -3.79 0.12 -18.64
N GLY A 206 -2.90 -0.66 -19.23
CA GLY A 206 -2.95 -2.12 -19.30
C GLY A 206 -2.31 -2.84 -18.10
N HIS A 207 -2.00 -2.14 -17.00
CA HIS A 207 -1.31 -2.77 -15.87
C HIS A 207 -2.08 -4.01 -15.35
N PRO A 208 -1.44 -5.18 -15.20
CA PRO A 208 -2.17 -6.42 -14.89
C PRO A 208 -2.94 -6.46 -13.56
N VAL A 209 -2.67 -5.54 -12.64
CA VAL A 209 -3.42 -5.39 -11.38
C VAL A 209 -4.82 -4.78 -11.62
N TYR A 210 -4.97 -3.89 -12.60
CA TYR A 210 -6.22 -3.17 -12.86
C TYR A 210 -7.43 -4.05 -13.20
N PRO A 211 -7.34 -5.02 -14.13
CA PRO A 211 -8.47 -5.92 -14.38
C PRO A 211 -8.85 -6.76 -13.15
N LEU A 212 -7.87 -7.11 -12.29
CA LEU A 212 -8.11 -7.85 -11.05
C LEU A 212 -8.92 -7.02 -10.06
N LEU A 213 -8.60 -5.72 -9.93
CA LEU A 213 -9.36 -4.80 -9.07
C LEU A 213 -10.79 -4.57 -9.55
N VAL A 214 -10.98 -4.42 -10.86
CA VAL A 214 -12.32 -4.30 -11.45
C VAL A 214 -13.13 -5.58 -11.18
N GLN A 215 -12.54 -6.76 -11.37
CA GLN A 215 -13.20 -8.03 -11.08
C GLN A 215 -13.56 -8.15 -9.59
N PHE A 216 -12.62 -7.86 -8.70
CA PHE A 216 -12.83 -7.87 -7.24
C PHE A 216 -14.03 -7.00 -6.83
N CYS A 217 -14.08 -5.74 -7.30
CA CYS A 217 -15.19 -4.83 -6.99
C CYS A 217 -16.53 -5.36 -7.52
N ARG A 218 -16.56 -5.94 -8.72
CA ARG A 218 -17.79 -6.51 -9.29
C ARG A 218 -18.28 -7.74 -8.51
N GLU A 219 -17.38 -8.57 -8.02
CA GLU A 219 -17.73 -9.75 -7.23
C GLU A 219 -18.29 -9.33 -5.86
N ARG A 220 -17.65 -8.36 -5.19
CA ARG A 220 -18.14 -7.81 -3.91
C ARG A 220 -19.52 -7.15 -4.07
N ALA A 221 -19.72 -6.33 -5.10
CA ALA A 221 -21.03 -5.72 -5.40
C ALA A 221 -22.15 -6.74 -5.70
N LYS A 222 -21.81 -7.96 -6.17
CA LYS A 222 -22.78 -9.06 -6.35
C LYS A 222 -23.04 -9.82 -5.06
N GLY A 223 -22.01 -10.06 -4.25
CA GLY A 223 -22.11 -10.78 -2.98
C GLY A 223 -23.06 -10.11 -1.99
N GLU A 224 -23.05 -8.77 -1.95
CA GLU A 224 -24.01 -7.96 -1.18
C GLU A 224 -25.47 -8.21 -1.58
N ALA A 225 -25.74 -8.64 -2.81
CA ALA A 225 -27.10 -8.92 -3.27
C ALA A 225 -27.62 -10.31 -2.87
N GLY A 226 -26.73 -11.22 -2.44
CA GLY A 226 -27.04 -12.63 -2.21
C GLY A 226 -27.28 -13.05 -0.75
N GLY A 227 -26.88 -12.23 0.22
CA GLY A 227 -27.02 -12.52 1.65
C GLY A 227 -27.97 -11.57 2.35
N GLN A 228 -29.13 -12.07 2.78
CA GLN A 228 -30.09 -11.44 3.72
C GLN A 228 -30.53 -10.00 3.42
N THR A 229 -31.70 -9.81 2.78
CA THR A 229 -32.69 -8.69 2.91
C THR A 229 -32.22 -7.22 3.01
N HIS A 230 -30.94 -6.91 2.98
CA HIS A 230 -30.41 -5.56 2.90
C HIS A 230 -30.67 -5.09 1.48
N ALA A 231 -31.56 -4.12 1.36
CA ALA A 231 -31.87 -3.48 0.09
C ALA A 231 -30.56 -3.13 -0.60
N LYS A 232 -30.39 -3.62 -1.84
CA LYS A 232 -29.21 -3.38 -2.67
C LYS A 232 -28.82 -1.91 -2.58
N ARG A 233 -27.65 -1.63 -1.97
CA ARG A 233 -27.14 -0.28 -1.82
C ARG A 233 -26.66 0.20 -3.19
N LYS A 234 -27.54 0.90 -3.91
CA LYS A 234 -27.39 1.33 -5.32
C LYS A 234 -26.17 2.25 -5.57
N ASP A 235 -25.39 2.56 -4.54
CA ASP A 235 -24.27 3.51 -4.57
C ASP A 235 -23.06 3.04 -3.73
N SER A 236 -22.87 1.72 -3.57
CA SER A 236 -21.66 1.19 -2.90
C SER A 236 -20.38 1.57 -3.65
N ILE A 237 -19.27 1.65 -2.93
CA ILE A 237 -17.94 1.92 -3.48
C ILE A 237 -17.56 0.84 -4.49
N PHE A 238 -17.89 -0.41 -4.19
CA PHE A 238 -17.69 -1.53 -5.12
C PHE A 238 -18.44 -1.36 -6.43
N GLU A 239 -19.71 -0.91 -6.40
CA GLU A 239 -20.47 -0.64 -7.62
C GLU A 239 -19.84 0.53 -8.41
N LYS A 240 -19.45 1.62 -7.74
CA LYS A 240 -18.81 2.79 -8.36
C LYS A 240 -17.49 2.43 -9.06
N LEU A 241 -16.61 1.68 -8.38
CA LEU A 241 -15.30 1.28 -8.92
C LEU A 241 -15.40 0.14 -9.94
N GLY A 242 -16.37 -0.76 -9.80
CA GLY A 242 -16.57 -1.91 -10.68
C GLY A 242 -17.40 -1.63 -11.94
N LYS A 243 -18.08 -0.47 -12.02
CA LYS A 243 -18.99 -0.12 -13.12
C LYS A 243 -18.31 -0.07 -14.49
N ASN A 244 -17.09 0.44 -14.55
CA ASN A 244 -16.35 0.58 -15.81
C ASN A 244 -15.60 -0.70 -16.14
N SER A 245 -15.27 -0.91 -17.42
CA SER A 245 -14.37 -2.00 -17.84
C SER A 245 -12.90 -1.73 -17.46
N ASN A 246 -12.56 -0.46 -17.29
CA ASN A 246 -11.21 -0.01 -16.98
C ASN A 246 -11.18 0.50 -15.53
N TRP A 247 -10.09 0.17 -14.83
CA TRP A 247 -9.82 0.68 -13.50
C TRP A 247 -9.61 2.20 -13.53
N SER A 248 -10.08 2.89 -12.49
CA SER A 248 -9.93 4.33 -12.34
C SER A 248 -9.20 4.65 -11.04
N SER A 249 -7.87 4.75 -11.09
CA SER A 249 -7.06 5.12 -9.94
C SER A 249 -7.42 6.51 -9.41
N SER A 250 -7.78 7.46 -10.27
CA SER A 250 -8.22 8.79 -9.85
C SER A 250 -9.50 8.75 -9.02
N LEU A 251 -10.48 7.91 -9.42
CA LEU A 251 -11.70 7.74 -8.64
C LEU A 251 -11.40 7.13 -7.27
N LEU A 252 -10.55 6.10 -7.20
CA LEU A 252 -10.15 5.54 -5.91
C LEU A 252 -9.42 6.59 -5.05
N THR A 253 -8.49 7.36 -5.62
CA THR A 253 -7.79 8.44 -4.90
C THR A 253 -8.77 9.47 -4.33
N SER A 254 -9.73 9.96 -5.12
CA SER A 254 -10.74 10.92 -4.63
C SER A 254 -11.66 10.35 -3.55
N LEU A 255 -11.97 9.04 -3.61
CA LEU A 255 -12.72 8.36 -2.55
C LEU A 255 -11.90 8.25 -1.26
N VAL A 256 -10.61 7.94 -1.38
CA VAL A 256 -9.68 7.89 -0.24
C VAL A 256 -9.57 9.27 0.41
N GLU A 257 -9.30 10.31 -0.38
CA GLU A 257 -9.26 11.71 0.07
C GLU A 257 -10.56 12.09 0.80
N SER A 258 -11.72 11.83 0.18
CA SER A 258 -13.04 12.14 0.76
C SER A 258 -13.23 11.47 2.12
N GLY A 259 -12.78 10.22 2.26
CA GLY A 259 -12.93 9.50 3.51
C GLY A 259 -11.95 9.98 4.60
N VAL A 260 -10.72 10.36 4.24
CA VAL A 260 -9.75 10.97 5.17
C VAL A 260 -10.27 12.31 5.69
N CYS A 261 -10.90 13.11 4.83
CA CYS A 261 -11.52 14.38 5.21
C CYS A 261 -12.86 14.23 5.97
N GLY A 262 -13.29 13.00 6.28
CA GLY A 262 -14.52 12.74 7.05
C GLY A 262 -15.82 12.83 6.25
N GLY A 263 -15.76 12.81 4.92
CA GLY A 263 -16.91 12.92 4.02
C GLY A 263 -17.65 11.61 3.73
N LEU A 264 -17.21 10.48 4.29
CA LEU A 264 -17.77 9.14 4.00
C LEU A 264 -18.30 8.46 5.26
N SER A 265 -19.27 7.56 5.09
CA SER A 265 -19.76 6.70 6.18
C SER A 265 -18.73 5.64 6.57
N GLU A 266 -18.88 5.03 7.74
CA GLU A 266 -17.96 3.98 8.20
C GLU A 266 -17.99 2.74 7.30
N GLU A 267 -19.14 2.44 6.71
CA GLU A 267 -19.30 1.37 5.73
C GLU A 267 -18.50 1.66 4.46
N ASP A 268 -18.58 2.90 3.94
CA ASP A 268 -17.80 3.32 2.77
C ASP A 268 -16.29 3.27 3.03
N LYS A 269 -15.85 3.69 4.22
CA LYS A 269 -14.44 3.59 4.61
C LYS A 269 -13.97 2.14 4.62
N LYS A 270 -14.77 1.23 5.19
CA LYS A 270 -14.46 -0.20 5.19
C LYS A 270 -14.39 -0.78 3.77
N GLU A 271 -15.32 -0.43 2.88
CA GLU A 271 -15.26 -0.86 1.47
C GLU A 271 -13.98 -0.34 0.78
N ILE A 272 -13.56 0.91 1.06
CA ILE A 272 -12.30 1.46 0.54
C ILE A 272 -11.10 0.70 1.10
N GLU A 273 -11.06 0.41 2.40
CA GLU A 273 -9.98 -0.37 3.03
C GLU A 273 -9.84 -1.76 2.37
N GLU A 274 -10.95 -2.44 2.08
CA GLU A 274 -10.94 -3.72 1.37
C GLU A 274 -10.36 -3.59 -0.05
N VAL A 275 -10.70 -2.52 -0.78
CA VAL A 275 -10.13 -2.24 -2.11
C VAL A 275 -8.63 -1.94 -2.04
N LEU A 276 -8.20 -1.14 -1.06
CA LEU A 276 -6.79 -0.81 -0.85
C LEU A 276 -5.98 -2.05 -0.51
N PHE A 277 -6.53 -2.94 0.33
CA PHE A 277 -5.93 -4.23 0.64
C PHE A 277 -5.81 -5.11 -0.61
N ALA A 278 -6.86 -5.19 -1.44
CA ALA A 278 -6.82 -5.94 -2.68
C ALA A 278 -5.76 -5.39 -3.66
N GLU A 279 -5.64 -4.06 -3.80
CA GLU A 279 -4.63 -3.43 -4.67
C GLU A 279 -3.21 -3.77 -4.21
N TRP A 280 -2.95 -3.63 -2.91
CA TRP A 280 -1.70 -4.04 -2.30
C TRP A 280 -1.38 -5.52 -2.54
N LYS A 281 -2.34 -6.40 -2.25
CA LYS A 281 -2.16 -7.85 -2.37
C LYS A 281 -1.93 -8.29 -3.80
N PHE A 282 -2.69 -7.76 -4.77
CA PHE A 282 -2.51 -8.10 -6.18
C PHE A 282 -1.15 -7.63 -6.73
N LEU A 283 -0.65 -6.48 -6.29
CA LEU A 283 0.70 -6.04 -6.67
C LEU A 283 1.77 -6.92 -6.04
N LEU A 284 1.63 -7.29 -4.76
CA LEU A 284 2.52 -8.23 -4.07
C LEU A 284 2.58 -9.58 -4.80
N ASP A 285 1.42 -10.17 -5.10
CA ASP A 285 1.30 -11.46 -5.78
C ASP A 285 1.95 -11.46 -7.16
N LYS A 286 1.75 -10.38 -7.92
CA LYS A 286 2.35 -10.20 -9.23
C LYS A 286 3.87 -10.15 -9.15
N CYS A 287 4.42 -9.30 -8.27
CA CYS A 287 5.87 -9.12 -8.14
C CYS A 287 6.54 -10.38 -7.58
N TRP A 288 5.93 -11.03 -6.59
CA TRP A 288 6.42 -12.30 -6.07
C TRP A 288 6.36 -13.42 -7.11
N GLY A 289 5.30 -13.47 -7.92
CA GLY A 289 5.19 -14.42 -9.02
C GLY A 289 6.28 -14.25 -10.08
N LYS A 290 6.84 -13.05 -10.24
CA LYS A 290 8.02 -12.79 -11.09
C LYS A 290 9.31 -13.23 -10.43
N LEU A 291 9.46 -12.95 -9.14
CA LEU A 291 10.64 -13.33 -8.36
C LEU A 291 10.79 -14.85 -8.22
N SER A 292 9.70 -15.58 -7.98
CA SER A 292 9.71 -17.02 -7.71
C SER A 292 9.85 -17.92 -8.95
N ARG A 293 9.41 -17.48 -10.14
CA ARG A 293 9.43 -18.33 -11.36
C ARG A 293 10.82 -18.54 -11.95
N CYS A 294 11.79 -17.69 -11.63
CA CYS A 294 13.16 -17.83 -12.12
C CYS A 294 13.88 -19.05 -11.53
N HIS A 295 13.33 -19.68 -10.49
CA HIS A 295 13.95 -20.83 -9.82
C HIS A 295 13.47 -22.19 -10.36
N ASN A 296 12.45 -22.24 -11.22
CA ASN A 296 11.81 -23.49 -11.64
C ASN A 296 11.96 -23.78 -13.14
N SER A 297 12.94 -23.16 -13.82
CA SER A 297 13.13 -23.27 -15.28
C SER A 297 14.30 -24.16 -15.72
N ASP A 298 14.79 -25.02 -14.82
CA ASP A 298 15.73 -26.11 -15.13
C ASP A 298 15.00 -27.43 -15.43
#